data_AF-A0A316FHC6-F1
#
_entry.id   AF-A0A316FHC6-F1
#
_cell.length_a   1.000
_cell.length_b   1.000
_cell.length_c   1.000
_cell.angle_alpha   90.00
_cell.angle_beta   90.00
_cell.angle_gamma   90.00
#
_symmetry.space_group_name_H-M   'P 1'
#
loop_
_entity.id
_entity.type
_entity.pdbx_description
1 polymer ?
#
loop_
_entity_poly.entity_id
_entity_poly.type
_entity_poly.pdbx_seq_one_letter_code
_entity_poly.pdbx_strand_id
1 'polypeptide(L)' 'MATARRAPTARTAGLPGICRFATGLNADIAAVSAGLSLPFSSGPVEGNVNRIKMIKRQMYGRAGFDLLRKRILLS' A
#
# COMPACT_ATOMS: atom_id res chain seq x y z
N MET A 1 -5.03 37.24 -27.08
CA MET A 1 -4.29 35.98 -26.80
C MET A 1 -4.29 35.74 -25.30
N ALA A 2 -5.17 34.88 -24.80
CA ALA A 2 -5.23 34.52 -23.38
C ALA A 2 -4.25 33.37 -23.10
N THR A 3 -3.19 33.64 -22.35
CA THR A 3 -2.28 32.61 -21.82
C THR A 3 -3.05 31.66 -20.90
N ALA A 4 -3.18 30.40 -21.30
CA ALA A 4 -3.78 29.36 -20.47
C ALA A 4 -2.97 29.18 -19.17
N ARG A 5 -3.55 29.53 -18.03
CA ARG A 5 -2.95 29.31 -16.72
C ARG A 5 -2.91 27.80 -16.45
N ARG A 6 -1.71 27.21 -16.43
CA ARG A 6 -1.54 25.78 -16.14
C ARG A 6 -2.01 25.51 -14.70
N ALA A 7 -2.85 24.50 -14.51
CA ALA A 7 -3.28 24.07 -13.18
C ALA A 7 -2.07 23.63 -12.33
N PRO A 8 -2.11 23.83 -11.00
CA PRO A 8 -1.04 23.38 -10.11
C PRO A 8 -0.90 21.86 -10.19
N THR A 9 0.34 21.38 -10.20
CA THR A 9 0.63 19.93 -10.17
C THR A 9 0.12 19.33 -8.86
N ALA A 10 -0.13 18.01 -8.82
CA ALA A 10 -0.62 17.33 -7.62
C ALA A 10 0.25 17.57 -6.38
N ARG A 11 1.57 17.81 -6.54
CA ARG A 11 2.49 18.13 -5.43
C ARG A 11 2.32 19.54 -4.85
N THR A 12 1.75 20.45 -5.63
CA THR A 12 1.62 21.88 -5.29
C THR A 12 0.16 22.33 -5.28
N ALA A 13 -0.78 21.39 -5.29
CA ALA A 13 -2.21 21.65 -5.39
C ALA A 13 -2.83 22.25 -4.11
N GLY A 14 -2.04 22.49 -3.05
CA GLY A 14 -2.51 23.01 -1.77
C GLY A 14 -3.32 22.00 -0.94
N LEU A 15 -3.37 20.74 -1.38
CA LEU A 15 -4.13 19.65 -0.76
C LEU A 15 -3.14 18.68 -0.08
N PRO A 16 -2.94 18.74 1.25
CA PRO A 16 -1.85 18.03 1.92
C PRO A 16 -1.81 16.53 1.65
N GLY A 17 -2.97 15.87 1.62
CA GLY A 17 -3.09 14.44 1.33
C GLY A 17 -2.62 14.07 -0.08
N ILE A 18 -3.04 14.85 -1.08
CA ILE A 18 -2.66 14.65 -2.48
C ILE A 18 -1.18 15.02 -2.70
N CYS A 19 -0.71 16.08 -2.05
CA CYS A 19 0.71 16.47 -2.13
C CYS A 19 1.62 15.39 -1.55
N ARG A 20 1.26 14.82 -0.39
CA ARG A 20 2.00 13.71 0.25
C ARG A 20 1.96 12.45 -0.61
N PHE A 21 0.80 12.08 -1.14
CA PHE A 21 0.65 10.95 -2.04
C PHE A 21 1.52 11.11 -3.30
N ALA A 22 1.42 12.25 -3.98
CA ALA A 22 2.22 12.52 -5.18
C ALA A 22 3.72 12.55 -4.89
N THR A 23 4.13 13.00 -3.70
CA THR A 23 5.54 12.98 -3.28
C THR A 23 6.03 11.56 -3.05
N GLY A 24 5.26 10.73 -2.33
CA GLY A 24 5.60 9.32 -2.11
C GLY A 24 5.64 8.52 -3.42
N LEU A 25 4.65 8.72 -4.30
CA LEU A 25 4.60 8.06 -5.60
C LEU A 25 5.81 8.41 -6.49
N ASN A 26 6.27 9.66 -6.46
CA ASN A 26 7.48 10.06 -7.17
C ASN A 26 8.74 9.42 -6.56
N ALA A 27 8.82 9.29 -5.24
CA ALA A 27 9.94 8.62 -4.58
C ALA A 27 10.02 7.13 -4.96
N ASP A 28 8.87 6.48 -5.12
CA ASP A 28 8.76 5.04 -5.42
C ASP A 28 8.59 4.72 -6.91
N ILE A 29 8.84 5.68 -7.81
CA ILE A 29 8.52 5.55 -9.24
C ILE A 29 9.18 4.32 -9.90
N ALA A 30 10.42 3.98 -9.49
CA ALA A 30 11.14 2.82 -9.99
C ALA A 30 10.43 1.50 -9.60
N ALA A 31 9.93 1.40 -8.37
CA ALA A 31 9.20 0.22 -7.90
C ALA A 31 7.85 0.09 -8.61
N VAL A 32 7.14 1.20 -8.84
CA VAL A 32 5.87 1.22 -9.58
C VAL A 32 6.08 0.80 -11.04
N SER A 33 7.11 1.35 -11.71
CA SER A 33 7.46 0.94 -13.07
C SER A 33 7.81 -0.55 -13.14
N ALA A 34 8.62 -1.06 -12.21
CA ALA A 34 8.96 -2.47 -12.15
C ALA A 34 7.71 -3.36 -11.92
N GLY A 35 6.79 -2.96 -11.04
CA GLY A 35 5.55 -3.69 -10.79
C GLY A 35 4.58 -3.73 -11.97
N LEU A 36 4.68 -2.78 -12.92
CA LEU A 36 3.88 -2.75 -14.14
C LEU A 36 4.56 -3.45 -15.32
N SER A 37 5.90 -3.50 -15.35
CA SER A 37 6.67 -4.04 -16.47
C SER A 37 7.12 -5.49 -16.27
N LEU A 38 7.29 -5.94 -15.02
CA LEU A 38 7.75 -7.29 -14.72
C LEU A 38 6.56 -8.24 -14.48
N PRO A 39 6.73 -9.55 -14.71
CA PRO A 39 5.68 -10.55 -14.45
C PRO A 39 5.49 -10.84 -12.95
N PHE A 40 6.32 -10.24 -12.08
CA PHE A 40 6.28 -10.47 -10.64
C PHE A 40 5.22 -9.59 -9.98
N SER A 41 4.46 -10.17 -9.04
CA SER A 41 3.47 -9.43 -8.25
C SER A 41 3.58 -9.73 -6.76
N SER A 42 3.22 -8.76 -5.92
CA SER A 42 3.09 -8.92 -4.47
C SER A 42 1.81 -9.63 -4.05
N GLY A 43 0.91 -9.97 -4.97
CA GLY A 43 -0.43 -10.51 -4.70
C GLY A 43 -0.46 -11.71 -3.75
N PRO A 44 0.36 -12.76 -3.97
CA PRO A 44 0.42 -13.91 -3.04
C PRO A 44 0.88 -13.51 -1.62
N VAL A 45 1.86 -12.60 -1.53
CA VAL A 45 2.39 -12.12 -0.25
C VAL A 45 1.33 -11.29 0.49
N GLU A 46 0.65 -10.39 -0.22
CA GLU A 46 -0.45 -9.58 0.32
C GLU A 46 -1.63 -10.45 0.78
N GLY A 47 -1.95 -11.51 0.03
CA GLY A 47 -2.95 -12.50 0.40
C GLY A 47 -2.63 -13.18 1.73
N ASN A 48 -1.38 -13.62 1.91
CA ASN A 48 -0.92 -14.20 3.18
C ASN A 48 -0.99 -13.19 4.33
N VAL A 49 -0.55 -11.95 4.11
CA VAL A 49 -0.66 -10.88 5.10
C VAL A 49 -2.13 -10.61 5.48
N ASN A 50 -3.03 -10.61 4.50
CA ASN A 50 -4.46 -10.41 4.76
C ASN A 50 -5.06 -11.58 5.56
N ARG A 51 -4.72 -12.83 5.23
CA ARG A 51 -5.12 -14.02 6.00
C ARG A 51 -4.66 -13.92 7.45
N ILE A 52 -3.40 -13.54 7.69
CA ILE A 52 -2.85 -13.36 9.05
C ILE A 52 -3.60 -12.26 9.80
N LYS A 53 -3.84 -11.11 9.16
CA LYS A 53 -4.62 -10.00 9.76
C LYS A 53 -6.04 -10.44 10.08
N MET A 54 -6.67 -11.23 9.21
CA MET A 54 -8.01 -11.77 9.41
C MET A 54 -8.06 -12.70 10.62
N ILE A 55 -7.13 -13.65 10.74
CA ILE A 55 -7.03 -14.54 11.92
C ILE A 55 -6.86 -13.71 13.20
N LYS A 56 -5.96 -12.72 13.22
CA LYS A 56 -5.78 -11.84 14.39
C LYS A 56 -7.04 -11.04 14.74
N ARG A 57 -7.81 -10.60 13.74
CA ARG A 57 -9.10 -9.89 13.93
C ARG A 57 -10.20 -10.81 14.47
N GLN A 58 -10.28 -12.06 14.01
CA GLN A 58 -11.19 -13.07 14.57
C GLN A 58 -10.92 -13.31 16.06
N MET A 59 -9.70 -13.05 16.52
CA MET A 59 -9.29 -13.18 17.92
C MET A 59 -9.36 -11.84 18.68
N TYR A 60 -10.08 -10.85 18.14
CA TYR A 60 -10.27 -9.52 18.74
C TYR A 60 -8.95 -8.83 19.15
N GLY A 61 -7.86 -9.10 18.42
CA GLY A 61 -6.54 -8.55 18.72
C GLY A 61 -5.87 -9.11 19.97
N ARG A 62 -6.47 -10.11 20.65
CA ARG A 62 -5.92 -10.74 21.86
C ARG A 62 -4.86 -11.81 21.59
N ALA A 63 -4.62 -12.13 20.31
CA ALA A 63 -3.61 -13.10 19.92
C ALA A 63 -2.20 -12.49 19.94
N GLY A 64 -1.37 -12.95 20.88
CA GLY A 64 0.08 -12.79 20.84
C GLY A 64 0.73 -13.66 19.75
N PHE A 65 2.04 -13.53 19.57
CA PHE A 65 2.76 -14.17 18.47
C PHE A 65 2.66 -15.70 18.50
N ASP A 66 2.88 -16.34 19.65
CA ASP A 66 2.85 -17.80 19.77
C ASP A 66 1.48 -18.39 19.42
N LEU A 67 0.42 -17.72 19.87
CA LEU A 67 -0.95 -18.13 19.60
C LEU A 67 -1.31 -17.93 18.13
N LEU A 68 -0.92 -16.80 17.54
CA LEU A 68 -1.13 -16.52 16.12
C LEU A 68 -0.38 -17.54 15.24
N ARG A 69 0.87 -17.87 15.59
CA ARG A 69 1.67 -18.90 14.90
C ARG A 69 1.00 -20.27 14.94
N LYS A 70 0.54 -20.72 16.11
CA LYS A 70 -0.20 -21.98 16.26
C LYS A 70 -1.45 -21.99 15.38
N ARG A 71 -2.21 -20.90 15.36
CA ARG A 71 -3.41 -20.75 14.54
C ARG A 71 -3.15 -20.77 13.03
N ILE A 72 -1.98 -20.29 12.58
CA ILE A 72 -1.61 -20.31 11.15
C ILE A 72 -1.12 -21.70 10.72
N LEU A 73 -0.37 -22.39 11.58
CA LEU A 73 0.21 -23.71 11.26
C LEU A 73 -0.78 -24.86 11.39
N LEU A 74 -1.79 -24.72 12.24
CA LEU A 74 -2.83 -25.74 12.50
C LEU A 74 -4.13 -25.49 11.72
N SER A 75 -4.20 -24.42 10.91
CA SER A 75 -5.35 -24.09 10.06
C SER A 75 -5.31 -24.73 8.70
#